data_AF-A0A2P5C8L9-F1
#
_entry.id   AF-A0A2P5C8L9-F1
#
_cell.length_a   1.000
_cell.length_b   1.000
_cell.length_c   1.000
_cell.angle_alpha   90.00
_cell.angle_beta   90.00
_cell.angle_gamma   90.00
#
_symmetry.space_group_name_H-M   'P 1'
#
loop_
_entity.id
_entity.type
_entity.pdbx_description
1 polymer ?
#
loop_
_entity_poly.entity_id
_entity_poly.type
_entity_poly.pdbx_seq_one_letter_code
_entity_poly.pdbx_strand_id
1 'polypeptide(L)'
;MARVLQWWSHSKTVALIWVVSAVVFYTLFQMALRNSNSASSGRYYAFISSLLFGSRENFVEFDLALMNFDFADSLVSSEVRRSKLYDGMARDLDEKGAAFLKQGETSQSLSLSDIFTLKDGSVEPVLKAAIPPVRANVLYLSTEYSVPISETVKRMVNPYFDNSIWFQNSSLYHFSMFHASHHITPVPATEDEIEAEANAVRATSKTLCPLNIVLDRVVLTSTGVLLGCWQVTSGTDPTTIRAKLRAALPRAPEKQLYDAAILHTSFARLLGQPKASAMDSHNSDLVQFFHELVARLNMELRGFRAVVSELWYVEEYDVLALALNGRMKVRRFQLGCLTN
;
A
#
# COMPACT_ATOMS: atom_id res chain seq x y z
N MET A 1 33.63 -45.35 -51.68
CA MET A 1 34.81 -44.74 -51.03
C MET A 1 34.33 -43.73 -50.00
N ALA A 2 34.98 -43.74 -48.83
CA ALA A 2 34.55 -43.15 -47.57
C ALA A 2 34.63 -41.61 -47.51
N ARG A 3 33.84 -41.01 -46.60
CA ARG A 3 34.35 -40.35 -45.36
C ARG A 3 33.19 -39.90 -44.46
N VAL A 4 33.12 -40.52 -43.29
CA VAL A 4 32.37 -40.05 -42.11
C VAL A 4 33.34 -39.21 -41.27
N LEU A 5 33.02 -37.96 -40.97
CA LEU A 5 33.65 -37.12 -39.94
C LEU A 5 32.52 -36.33 -39.26
N GLN A 6 32.08 -36.74 -38.07
CA GLN A 6 32.65 -36.39 -36.75
C GLN A 6 31.82 -35.26 -36.11
N TRP A 7 30.67 -35.64 -35.52
CA TRP A 7 29.79 -34.75 -34.75
C TRP A 7 29.55 -35.30 -33.34
N TRP A 8 30.61 -35.69 -32.63
CA TRP A 8 30.50 -36.17 -31.25
C TRP A 8 31.69 -35.65 -30.44
N SER A 9 31.60 -34.42 -29.92
CA SER A 9 32.50 -33.96 -28.85
C SER A 9 31.97 -32.85 -27.94
N HIS A 10 30.88 -32.14 -28.27
CA HIS A 10 30.43 -30.98 -27.47
C HIS A 10 29.54 -31.28 -26.24
N SER A 11 29.02 -32.50 -26.09
CA SER A 11 28.07 -32.82 -25.00
C SER A 11 28.71 -32.83 -23.61
N LYS A 12 29.97 -33.28 -23.49
CA LYS A 12 30.64 -33.42 -22.18
C LYS A 12 31.06 -32.09 -21.57
N THR A 13 31.49 -31.13 -22.39
CA THR A 13 31.88 -29.79 -21.94
C THR A 13 30.67 -29.01 -21.43
N VAL A 14 29.53 -29.12 -22.12
CA VAL A 14 28.28 -28.48 -21.69
C VAL A 14 27.80 -29.08 -20.37
N ALA A 15 27.79 -30.41 -20.24
CA ALA A 15 27.42 -31.07 -18.99
C ALA A 15 28.33 -30.65 -17.82
N LEU A 16 29.64 -30.52 -18.05
CA LEU A 16 30.58 -30.06 -17.03
C LEU A 16 30.28 -28.62 -16.58
N ILE A 17 29.97 -27.71 -17.50
CA ILE A 17 29.61 -26.33 -17.19
C ILE A 17 28.33 -26.28 -16.34
N TRP A 18 27.32 -27.09 -16.67
CA TRP A 18 26.08 -27.17 -15.90
C TRP A 18 26.31 -27.71 -14.48
N VAL A 19 27.12 -28.76 -14.34
CA VAL A 19 27.45 -29.34 -13.03
C VAL A 19 28.23 -28.35 -12.17
N VAL A 20 29.23 -27.67 -12.73
CA VAL A 20 30.01 -26.65 -12.00
C VAL A 20 29.11 -25.49 -11.59
N SER A 21 28.25 -25.01 -12.50
CA SER A 21 27.30 -23.93 -12.20
C SER A 21 26.32 -24.32 -11.08
N ALA A 22 25.81 -25.56 -11.09
CA ALA A 22 24.90 -26.05 -10.05
C ALA A 22 25.59 -26.17 -8.68
N VAL A 23 26.85 -26.63 -8.65
CA VAL A 23 27.64 -26.72 -7.40
C VAL A 23 27.96 -25.33 -6.85
N VAL A 24 28.35 -24.38 -7.71
CA VAL A 24 28.60 -22.99 -7.30
C VAL A 24 27.33 -22.35 -6.76
N PHE A 25 26.20 -22.52 -7.46
CA PHE A 25 24.92 -22.01 -6.99
C PHE A 25 24.52 -22.61 -5.63
N TYR A 26 24.62 -23.94 -5.48
CA TYR A 26 24.28 -24.63 -4.24
C TYR A 26 25.17 -24.18 -3.07
N THR A 27 26.47 -24.04 -3.30
CA THR A 27 27.42 -23.62 -2.25
C THR A 27 27.20 -22.17 -1.83
N LEU A 28 26.96 -21.26 -2.76
CA LEU A 28 26.61 -19.86 -2.45
C LEU A 28 25.27 -19.76 -1.72
N PHE A 29 24.27 -20.55 -2.15
CA PHE A 29 22.97 -20.60 -1.50
C PHE A 29 23.06 -21.13 -0.06
N GLN A 30 23.83 -22.19 0.19
CA GLN A 30 24.07 -22.71 1.54
C GLN A 30 24.85 -21.71 2.40
N MET A 31 25.79 -20.96 1.82
CA MET A 31 26.50 -19.91 2.53
C MET A 31 25.57 -18.76 2.92
N ALA A 32 24.65 -18.36 2.03
CA ALA A 32 23.62 -17.37 2.33
C ALA A 32 22.70 -17.82 3.46
N LEU A 33 22.21 -19.07 3.44
CA LEU A 33 21.37 -19.64 4.51
C LEU A 33 22.06 -19.71 5.87
N ARG A 34 23.35 -20.07 5.89
CA ARG A 34 24.13 -20.10 7.15
C ARG A 34 24.40 -18.71 7.69
N ASN A 35 24.61 -17.73 6.81
CA ASN A 35 24.84 -16.35 7.21
C ASN A 35 23.56 -15.65 7.67
N SER A 36 22.40 -15.99 7.08
CA SER A 36 21.10 -15.51 7.55
C SER A 36 20.72 -16.10 8.92
N ASN A 37 21.15 -17.33 9.23
CA ASN A 37 20.89 -17.96 10.53
C ASN A 37 21.80 -17.46 11.68
N SER A 38 22.82 -16.66 11.38
CA SER A 38 23.73 -16.09 12.39
C SER A 38 23.28 -14.70 12.88
N ALA A 39 22.29 -14.08 12.22
CA ALA A 39 21.72 -12.79 12.60
C ALA A 39 20.32 -12.97 13.20
N SER A 40 20.28 -12.99 14.53
CA SER A 40 19.11 -13.04 15.42
C SER A 40 18.50 -14.43 15.67
N SER A 41 18.19 -14.68 16.96
CA SER A 41 17.46 -15.82 17.53
C SER A 41 18.23 -17.05 18.02
N GLY A 42 19.47 -16.86 18.48
CA GLY A 42 20.09 -17.78 19.45
C GLY A 42 19.38 -17.73 20.81
N ARG A 43 18.25 -18.42 20.96
CA ARG A 43 17.68 -18.91 22.25
C ARG A 43 16.37 -19.71 22.11
N TYR A 44 15.74 -19.80 20.93
CA TYR A 44 14.46 -20.51 20.78
C TYR A 44 14.57 -21.96 20.25
N TYR A 45 15.67 -22.34 19.60
CA TYR A 45 15.79 -23.67 18.98
C TYR A 45 16.33 -24.79 19.88
N ALA A 46 16.78 -24.48 21.11
CA ALA A 46 17.29 -25.50 22.03
C ALA A 46 16.19 -26.40 22.63
N PHE A 47 14.91 -26.05 22.49
CA PHE A 47 13.80 -26.83 23.04
C PHE A 47 13.19 -27.83 22.05
N ILE A 48 13.43 -27.67 20.74
CA ILE A 48 12.82 -28.52 19.70
C ILE A 48 13.76 -29.66 19.26
N SER A 49 15.07 -29.53 19.47
CA SER A 49 16.05 -30.54 19.02
C SER A 49 16.03 -31.85 19.83
N SER A 50 15.36 -31.93 20.97
CA SER A 50 15.30 -33.17 21.78
C SER A 50 14.18 -34.13 21.38
N LEU A 51 13.28 -33.75 20.46
CA LEU A 51 12.11 -34.53 20.07
C LEU A 51 12.21 -35.21 18.69
N LEU A 52 13.29 -35.00 17.94
CA LEU A 52 13.38 -35.43 16.52
C LEU A 52 14.46 -36.48 16.19
N PHE A 53 15.10 -37.10 17.18
CA PHE A 53 15.92 -38.29 16.93
C PHE A 53 15.12 -39.57 17.21
N GLY A 54 14.27 -39.92 16.25
CA GLY A 54 13.48 -41.16 16.28
C GLY A 54 12.85 -41.49 14.93
N SER A 55 13.63 -42.17 14.07
CA SER A 55 13.24 -43.02 12.93
C SER A 55 12.33 -42.48 11.80
N ARG A 56 12.90 -42.51 10.58
CA ARG A 56 12.33 -42.89 9.26
C ARG A 56 10.80 -42.75 9.07
N GLU A 57 10.39 -41.82 8.21
CA GLU A 57 9.69 -42.11 6.94
C GLU A 57 9.43 -40.81 6.14
N ASN A 58 9.89 -40.80 4.87
CA ASN A 58 9.78 -39.67 3.95
C ASN A 58 8.42 -39.69 3.24
N PHE A 59 7.47 -38.86 3.68
CA PHE A 59 6.43 -38.28 2.82
C PHE A 59 5.65 -37.10 3.46
N VAL A 60 5.87 -36.79 4.75
CA VAL A 60 5.12 -35.74 5.49
C VAL A 60 5.91 -34.43 5.61
N GLU A 61 7.19 -34.42 5.23
CA GLU A 61 8.13 -33.33 5.51
C GLU A 61 7.93 -32.09 4.61
N PHE A 62 7.39 -32.28 3.40
CA PHE A 62 7.15 -31.19 2.46
C PHE A 62 5.90 -30.35 2.81
N ASP A 63 4.84 -31.00 3.31
CA ASP A 63 3.63 -30.33 3.79
C ASP A 63 3.88 -29.56 5.09
N LEU A 64 4.73 -30.09 5.99
CA LEU A 64 5.13 -29.39 7.22
C LEU A 64 5.98 -28.15 6.93
N ALA A 65 6.83 -28.17 5.90
CA ALA A 65 7.64 -27.01 5.51
C ALA A 65 6.78 -25.91 4.85
N LEU A 66 5.80 -26.28 4.02
CA LEU A 66 4.82 -25.35 3.43
C LEU A 66 3.86 -24.78 4.49
N MET A 67 3.35 -25.64 5.39
CA MET A 67 2.55 -25.19 6.53
C MET A 67 3.35 -24.25 7.44
N ASN A 68 4.63 -24.52 7.73
CA ASN A 68 5.46 -23.65 8.56
C ASN A 68 5.82 -22.32 7.88
N PHE A 69 5.92 -22.27 6.54
CA PHE A 69 6.15 -21.04 5.80
C PHE A 69 4.89 -20.14 5.79
N ASP A 70 3.71 -20.74 5.58
CA ASP A 70 2.43 -20.04 5.68
C ASP A 70 2.10 -19.64 7.13
N PHE A 71 2.48 -20.45 8.12
CA PHE A 71 2.28 -20.15 9.54
C PHE A 71 3.20 -19.00 9.99
N ALA A 72 4.44 -18.93 9.49
CA ALA A 72 5.36 -17.84 9.80
C ALA A 72 4.91 -16.49 9.21
N ASP A 73 4.31 -16.46 8.02
CA ASP A 73 3.72 -15.25 7.44
C ASP A 73 2.42 -14.85 8.17
N SER A 74 1.69 -15.83 8.73
CA SER A 74 0.51 -15.62 9.58
C SER A 74 0.83 -15.08 10.99
N LEU A 75 2.09 -15.22 11.44
CA LEU A 75 2.55 -14.79 12.77
C LEU A 75 3.18 -13.38 12.78
N VAL A 76 3.44 -12.78 11.61
CA VAL A 76 3.88 -11.39 11.56
C VAL A 76 2.70 -10.51 11.93
N SER A 77 2.80 -9.80 13.07
CA SER A 77 1.75 -8.87 13.48
C SER A 77 1.45 -7.86 12.35
N SER A 78 0.19 -7.49 12.18
CA SER A 78 -0.24 -6.52 11.16
C SER A 78 0.55 -5.21 11.22
N GLU A 79 1.02 -4.83 12.41
CA GLU A 79 1.92 -3.71 12.67
C GLU A 79 3.27 -3.86 11.94
N VAL A 80 3.95 -4.99 12.12
CA VAL A 80 5.25 -5.27 11.46
C VAL A 80 5.07 -5.32 9.95
N ARG A 81 3.99 -5.96 9.47
CA ARG A 81 3.67 -5.99 8.04
C ARG A 81 3.44 -4.58 7.49
N ARG A 82 2.67 -3.73 8.19
CA ARG A 82 2.49 -2.31 7.81
C ARG A 82 3.80 -1.55 7.78
N SER A 83 4.64 -1.70 8.80
CA SER A 83 5.93 -1.00 8.86
C SER A 83 6.79 -1.36 7.64
N LYS A 84 6.87 -2.64 7.28
CA LYS A 84 7.60 -3.09 6.07
C LYS A 84 7.05 -2.47 4.79
N LEU A 85 5.73 -2.34 4.66
CA LEU A 85 5.09 -1.65 3.52
C LEU A 85 5.49 -0.17 3.49
N TYR A 86 5.50 0.50 4.64
CA TYR A 86 5.85 1.92 4.75
C TYR A 86 7.32 2.16 4.44
N ASP A 87 8.21 1.28 4.90
CA ASP A 87 9.62 1.31 4.53
C ASP A 87 9.81 1.10 3.02
N GLY A 88 9.04 0.20 2.41
CA GLY A 88 9.03 0.02 0.95
C GLY A 88 8.61 1.29 0.19
N MET A 89 7.51 1.91 0.61
CA MET A 89 7.03 3.16 -0.01
C MET A 89 8.02 4.32 0.18
N ALA A 90 8.73 4.37 1.31
CA ALA A 90 9.75 5.40 1.54
C ALA A 90 10.96 5.24 0.59
N ARG A 91 11.37 3.99 0.33
CA ARG A 91 12.47 3.69 -0.59
C ARG A 91 12.12 3.90 -2.06
N ASP A 92 10.84 3.91 -2.42
CA ASP A 92 10.42 4.11 -3.82
C ASP A 92 11.03 5.38 -4.44
N LEU A 93 11.20 6.45 -3.65
CA LEU A 93 11.80 7.68 -4.14
C LEU A 93 13.30 7.52 -4.43
N ASP A 94 14.03 6.75 -3.62
CA ASP A 94 15.45 6.44 -3.84
C ASP A 94 15.64 5.50 -5.03
N GLU A 95 14.79 4.48 -5.13
CA GLU A 95 14.90 3.42 -6.12
C GLU A 95 14.41 3.86 -7.51
N LYS A 96 13.37 4.70 -7.58
CA LYS A 96 12.70 5.08 -8.84
C LYS A 96 12.83 6.56 -9.17
N GLY A 97 13.34 7.38 -8.25
CA GLY A 97 13.38 8.83 -8.38
C GLY A 97 11.99 9.48 -8.39
N ALA A 98 11.96 10.78 -8.69
CA ALA A 98 10.72 11.54 -8.85
C ALA A 98 10.05 11.28 -10.22
N ALA A 99 9.57 10.04 -10.43
CA ALA A 99 8.97 9.60 -11.69
C ALA A 99 7.76 10.46 -12.11
N PHE A 100 7.03 11.05 -11.16
CA PHE A 100 5.94 11.99 -11.43
C PHE A 100 6.32 13.20 -12.29
N LEU A 101 7.60 13.62 -12.27
CA LEU A 101 8.10 14.73 -13.11
C LEU A 101 8.33 14.34 -14.57
N LYS A 102 8.32 13.04 -14.89
CA LYS A 102 8.58 12.50 -16.23
C LYS A 102 7.29 12.06 -16.96
N GLN A 103 6.13 12.63 -16.61
CA GLN A 103 4.78 12.22 -17.06
C GLN A 103 4.25 10.94 -16.39
N GLY A 104 4.39 10.83 -15.06
CA GLY A 104 4.15 9.59 -14.33
C GLY A 104 2.75 8.97 -14.44
N GLU A 105 2.70 7.64 -14.28
CA GLU A 105 1.48 6.86 -14.04
C GLU A 105 1.08 6.92 -12.55
N THR A 106 -0.21 6.84 -12.28
CA THR A 106 -0.77 6.74 -10.92
C THR A 106 -0.84 5.29 -10.48
N SER A 107 -0.97 5.05 -9.17
CA SER A 107 -1.12 3.72 -8.57
C SER A 107 -2.38 2.94 -9.00
N GLN A 108 -3.21 3.50 -9.89
CA GLN A 108 -4.44 2.90 -10.40
C GLN A 108 -4.47 2.81 -11.94
N SER A 109 -3.30 2.78 -12.58
CA SER A 109 -3.13 2.64 -14.03
C SER A 109 -3.69 3.81 -14.87
N LEU A 110 -3.88 4.99 -14.27
CA LEU A 110 -4.21 6.23 -14.98
C LEU A 110 -2.97 7.12 -15.07
N SER A 111 -2.73 7.82 -16.17
CA SER A 111 -1.65 8.81 -16.22
C SER A 111 -2.01 10.03 -15.35
N LEU A 112 -1.01 10.78 -14.86
CA LEU A 112 -1.28 12.04 -14.15
C LEU A 112 -2.09 13.03 -15.02
N SER A 113 -1.85 13.04 -16.33
CA SER A 113 -2.62 13.80 -17.32
C SER A 113 -4.07 13.34 -17.50
N ASP A 114 -4.40 12.11 -17.11
CA ASP A 114 -5.79 11.63 -17.17
C ASP A 114 -6.67 12.19 -16.06
N ILE A 115 -6.06 12.69 -14.99
CA ILE A 115 -6.73 13.06 -13.75
C ILE A 115 -6.50 14.52 -13.34
N PHE A 116 -5.48 15.20 -13.90
CA PHE A 116 -5.22 16.62 -13.66
C PHE A 116 -4.91 17.36 -14.97
N THR A 117 -5.33 18.61 -15.02
CA THR A 117 -4.96 19.58 -16.06
C THR A 117 -4.41 20.85 -15.42
N LEU A 118 -3.55 21.56 -16.15
CA LEU A 118 -3.08 22.88 -15.76
C LEU A 118 -3.94 23.93 -16.49
N LYS A 119 -4.74 24.69 -15.72
CA LYS A 119 -5.57 25.77 -16.23
C LYS A 119 -5.23 27.06 -15.50
N ASP A 120 -4.91 28.10 -16.25
CA ASP A 120 -4.51 29.42 -15.74
C ASP A 120 -3.36 29.34 -14.71
N GLY A 121 -2.45 28.39 -14.95
CA GLY A 121 -1.33 28.11 -14.07
C GLY A 121 -1.71 27.39 -12.78
N SER A 122 -2.95 26.90 -12.61
CA SER A 122 -3.43 26.12 -11.47
C SER A 122 -3.81 24.69 -11.84
N VAL A 123 -3.56 23.75 -10.92
CA VAL A 123 -3.97 22.36 -11.08
C VAL A 123 -5.47 22.24 -10.84
N GLU A 124 -6.19 21.75 -11.84
CA GLU A 124 -7.60 21.37 -11.74
C GLU A 124 -7.76 19.86 -11.98
N PRO A 125 -8.65 19.17 -11.24
CA PRO A 125 -8.95 17.77 -11.49
C PRO A 125 -9.75 17.61 -12.78
N VAL A 126 -9.45 16.56 -13.55
CA VAL A 126 -10.23 16.15 -14.72
C VAL A 126 -11.26 15.10 -14.28
N LEU A 127 -12.50 15.55 -14.07
CA LEU A 127 -13.59 14.67 -13.64
C LEU A 127 -14.17 13.92 -14.84
N LYS A 128 -13.99 12.61 -14.87
CA LYS A 128 -14.56 11.69 -15.87
C LYS A 128 -15.64 10.84 -15.21
N ALA A 129 -16.78 10.64 -15.87
CA ALA A 129 -17.84 9.78 -15.33
C ALA A 129 -17.35 8.34 -15.15
N ALA A 130 -17.67 7.73 -14.00
CA ALA A 130 -17.47 6.30 -13.74
C ALA A 130 -18.73 5.54 -14.19
N ILE A 131 -18.61 4.72 -15.22
CA ILE A 131 -19.72 3.93 -15.79
C ILE A 131 -19.31 2.46 -15.86
N PRO A 132 -19.89 1.58 -15.01
CA PRO A 132 -20.79 1.89 -13.88
C PRO A 132 -20.08 2.63 -12.74
N PRO A 133 -20.82 3.26 -11.80
CA PRO A 133 -20.23 3.92 -10.63
C PRO A 133 -19.34 2.99 -9.81
N VAL A 134 -18.24 3.54 -9.32
CA VAL A 134 -17.32 2.84 -8.40
C VAL A 134 -17.96 2.83 -7.01
N ARG A 135 -17.88 1.70 -6.30
CA ARG A 135 -18.46 1.53 -4.96
C ARG A 135 -17.37 1.12 -4.00
N ALA A 136 -17.03 2.03 -3.10
CA ALA A 136 -15.89 1.91 -2.20
C ALA A 136 -16.31 2.00 -0.73
N ASN A 137 -15.60 1.27 0.11
CA ASN A 137 -15.70 1.34 1.57
C ASN A 137 -14.44 2.01 2.09
N VAL A 138 -14.62 3.09 2.84
CA VAL A 138 -13.51 3.87 3.38
C VAL A 138 -13.73 4.19 4.85
N LEU A 139 -12.66 4.18 5.62
CA LEU A 139 -12.70 4.78 6.95
C LEU A 139 -12.54 6.28 6.81
N TYR A 140 -13.36 7.06 7.50
CA TYR A 140 -13.32 8.51 7.44
C TYR A 140 -12.47 9.10 8.57
N LEU A 141 -11.55 10.02 8.22
CA LEU A 141 -10.83 10.82 9.19
C LEU A 141 -11.58 12.14 9.38
N SER A 142 -12.18 12.33 10.55
CA SER A 142 -12.98 13.52 10.84
C SER A 142 -12.18 14.82 10.69
N THR A 143 -12.88 15.92 10.41
CA THR A 143 -12.28 17.25 10.28
C THR A 143 -11.58 17.74 11.54
N GLU A 144 -11.94 17.20 12.71
CA GLU A 144 -11.21 17.42 13.97
C GLU A 144 -9.72 17.05 13.83
N TYR A 145 -9.43 15.97 13.10
CA TYR A 145 -8.07 15.48 12.90
C TYR A 145 -7.49 15.89 11.54
N SER A 146 -8.30 15.89 10.48
CA SER A 146 -7.80 16.11 9.11
C SER A 146 -7.46 17.57 8.82
N VAL A 147 -8.18 18.54 9.40
CA VAL A 147 -7.93 19.97 9.15
C VAL A 147 -6.56 20.41 9.68
N PRO A 148 -6.18 20.12 10.96
CA PRO A 148 -4.85 20.49 11.47
C PRO A 148 -3.69 19.89 10.65
N ILE A 149 -3.86 18.65 10.18
CA ILE A 149 -2.87 17.98 9.32
C ILE A 149 -2.79 18.71 7.97
N SER A 150 -3.93 18.98 7.33
CA SER A 150 -3.99 19.67 6.04
C SER A 150 -3.37 21.07 6.10
N GLU A 151 -3.64 21.83 7.16
CA GLU A 151 -3.06 23.16 7.37
C GLU A 151 -1.55 23.10 7.53
N THR A 152 -1.05 22.13 8.31
CA THR A 152 0.39 21.91 8.49
C THR A 152 1.06 21.54 7.17
N VAL A 153 0.48 20.59 6.42
CA VAL A 153 1.00 20.18 5.11
C VAL A 153 0.99 21.36 4.13
N LYS A 154 -0.10 22.12 4.05
CA LYS A 154 -0.18 23.31 3.18
C LYS A 154 0.88 24.35 3.55
N ARG A 155 1.01 24.68 4.84
CA ARG A 155 2.00 25.66 5.33
C ARG A 155 3.42 25.26 4.96
N MET A 156 3.76 23.98 5.06
CA MET A 156 5.13 23.50 4.83
C MET A 156 5.44 23.23 3.36
N VAL A 157 4.46 22.79 2.57
CA VAL A 157 4.68 22.35 1.18
C VAL A 157 4.38 23.47 0.17
N ASN A 158 3.32 24.25 0.37
CA ASN A 158 2.89 25.29 -0.58
C ASN A 158 3.99 26.31 -0.95
N PRO A 159 4.88 26.75 -0.04
CA PRO A 159 5.95 27.68 -0.40
C PRO A 159 6.86 27.19 -1.53
N TYR A 160 6.94 25.87 -1.75
CA TYR A 160 7.86 25.25 -2.71
C TYR A 160 7.25 24.92 -4.07
N PHE A 161 5.94 24.67 -4.16
CA PHE A 161 5.33 24.11 -5.37
C PHE A 161 4.36 25.04 -6.08
N ASP A 162 4.11 26.24 -5.54
CA ASP A 162 3.08 27.17 -6.03
C ASP A 162 1.80 26.39 -6.40
N ASN A 163 1.42 26.45 -7.66
CA ASN A 163 0.21 25.90 -8.19
C ASN A 163 0.39 24.49 -8.80
N SER A 164 1.58 23.89 -8.70
CA SER A 164 1.92 22.56 -9.24
C SER A 164 1.66 21.42 -8.25
N ILE A 165 0.73 21.64 -7.32
CA ILE A 165 0.36 20.71 -6.26
C ILE A 165 -1.16 20.65 -6.12
N TRP A 166 -1.67 19.42 -5.98
CA TRP A 166 -3.04 19.16 -5.57
C TRP A 166 -3.08 18.83 -4.08
N PHE A 167 -3.72 19.67 -3.28
CA PHE A 167 -4.00 19.32 -1.88
C PHE A 167 -5.31 18.55 -1.81
N GLN A 168 -5.27 17.38 -1.16
CA GLN A 168 -6.49 16.62 -0.90
C GLN A 168 -7.43 17.45 -0.03
N ASN A 169 -8.73 17.41 -0.33
CA ASN A 169 -9.74 18.08 0.47
C ASN A 169 -9.80 17.44 1.86
N SER A 170 -9.53 18.23 2.90
CA SER A 170 -9.48 17.77 4.29
C SER A 170 -10.80 17.18 4.77
N SER A 171 -11.94 17.65 4.25
CA SER A 171 -13.27 17.10 4.56
C SER A 171 -13.52 15.72 3.94
N LEU A 172 -12.58 15.22 3.13
CA LEU A 172 -12.63 13.92 2.47
C LEU A 172 -11.40 13.04 2.80
N TYR A 173 -10.63 13.40 3.84
CA TYR A 173 -9.53 12.53 4.27
C TYR A 173 -10.08 11.18 4.71
N HIS A 174 -9.50 10.13 4.16
CA HIS A 174 -10.01 8.78 4.33
C HIS A 174 -8.89 7.75 4.23
N PHE A 175 -9.24 6.52 4.57
CA PHE A 175 -8.41 5.35 4.38
C PHE A 175 -9.18 4.36 3.53
N SER A 176 -8.66 3.99 2.36
CA SER A 176 -9.32 3.02 1.49
C SER A 176 -9.30 1.63 2.12
N MET A 177 -10.47 1.07 2.40
CA MET A 177 -10.60 -0.27 2.99
C MET A 177 -10.84 -1.31 1.91
N PHE A 178 -11.95 -1.21 1.19
CA PHE A 178 -12.43 -2.30 0.35
C PHE A 178 -13.33 -1.81 -0.78
N HIS A 179 -13.13 -2.32 -2.00
CA HIS A 179 -13.91 -1.93 -3.17
C HIS A 179 -14.93 -3.01 -3.50
N ALA A 180 -16.22 -2.66 -3.45
CA ALA A 180 -17.30 -3.48 -3.98
C ALA A 180 -17.33 -3.46 -5.52
N SER A 181 -16.76 -2.41 -6.12
CA SER A 181 -16.42 -2.32 -7.54
C SER A 181 -15.23 -1.38 -7.72
N HIS A 182 -14.46 -1.52 -8.82
CA HIS A 182 -13.46 -0.53 -9.22
C HIS A 182 -13.42 -0.39 -10.75
N HIS A 183 -12.86 0.70 -11.26
CA HIS A 183 -12.87 1.03 -12.70
C HIS A 183 -12.14 0.00 -13.59
N ILE A 184 -11.15 -0.71 -13.06
CA ILE A 184 -10.42 -1.78 -13.80
C ILE A 184 -11.28 -3.04 -13.99
N THR A 185 -12.11 -3.38 -13.01
CA THR A 185 -12.98 -4.56 -13.02
C THR A 185 -14.36 -4.09 -12.57
N PRO A 186 -15.13 -3.48 -13.48
CA PRO A 186 -16.42 -2.91 -13.15
C PRO A 186 -17.38 -4.02 -12.71
N VAL A 187 -18.11 -3.76 -11.62
CA VAL A 187 -19.19 -4.64 -11.13
C VAL A 187 -20.48 -3.83 -11.18
N PRO A 188 -21.30 -3.97 -12.24
CA PRO A 188 -22.61 -3.34 -12.31
C PRO A 188 -23.48 -3.76 -11.13
N ALA A 189 -24.32 -2.86 -10.64
CA ALA A 189 -25.30 -3.17 -9.61
C ALA A 189 -26.60 -2.38 -9.84
N THR A 190 -27.74 -3.00 -9.57
CA THR A 190 -29.03 -2.31 -9.52
C THR A 190 -29.16 -1.49 -8.23
N GLU A 191 -30.12 -0.57 -8.16
CA GLU A 191 -30.38 0.19 -6.92
C GLU A 191 -30.67 -0.72 -5.72
N ASP A 192 -31.43 -1.81 -5.92
CA ASP A 192 -31.75 -2.78 -4.88
C ASP A 192 -30.49 -3.51 -4.38
N GLU A 193 -29.58 -3.86 -5.30
CA GLU A 193 -28.32 -4.48 -4.94
C GLU A 193 -27.38 -3.51 -4.23
N ILE A 194 -27.35 -2.24 -4.64
CA ILE A 194 -26.59 -1.18 -3.96
C ILE A 194 -27.13 -0.96 -2.54
N GLU A 195 -28.44 -1.02 -2.35
CA GLU A 195 -29.06 -0.90 -1.04
C GLU A 195 -28.79 -2.13 -0.16
N ALA A 196 -28.78 -3.33 -0.75
CA ALA A 196 -28.36 -4.56 -0.06
C ALA A 196 -26.88 -4.48 0.38
N GLU A 197 -25.99 -4.03 -0.51
CA GLU A 197 -24.56 -3.79 -0.21
C GLU A 197 -24.41 -2.78 0.95
N ALA A 198 -25.11 -1.64 0.89
CA ALA A 198 -25.07 -0.63 1.94
C ALA A 198 -25.58 -1.17 3.30
N ASN A 199 -26.64 -1.99 3.30
CA ASN A 199 -27.16 -2.60 4.52
C ASN A 199 -26.20 -3.64 5.11
N ALA A 200 -25.52 -4.43 4.26
CA ALA A 200 -24.48 -5.36 4.70
C ALA A 200 -23.28 -4.63 5.32
N VAL A 201 -22.87 -3.50 4.73
CA VAL A 201 -21.79 -2.64 5.29
C VAL A 201 -22.21 -2.03 6.62
N ARG A 202 -23.45 -1.53 6.73
CA ARG A 202 -24.02 -1.04 8.00
C ARG A 202 -24.02 -2.12 9.08
N ALA A 203 -24.41 -3.34 8.75
CA ALA A 203 -24.38 -4.45 9.69
C ALA A 203 -22.94 -4.78 10.12
N THR A 204 -22.00 -4.76 9.17
CA THR A 204 -20.58 -4.98 9.43
C THR A 204 -20.01 -3.92 10.37
N SER A 205 -20.34 -2.63 10.18
CA SER A 205 -19.81 -1.52 10.98
C SER A 205 -20.13 -1.65 12.48
N LYS A 206 -21.30 -2.23 12.81
CA LYS A 206 -21.72 -2.58 14.19
C LYS A 206 -20.94 -3.74 14.82
N THR A 207 -19.94 -4.27 14.14
CA THR A 207 -19.05 -5.31 14.67
C THR A 207 -17.59 -4.87 14.68
N LEU A 208 -17.32 -3.62 14.28
CA LEU A 208 -16.00 -3.03 14.24
C LEU A 208 -15.88 -2.04 15.38
N CYS A 209 -14.79 -2.13 16.15
CA CYS A 209 -14.47 -1.16 17.18
C CYS A 209 -13.85 0.09 16.54
N PRO A 210 -14.17 1.31 17.04
CA PRO A 210 -13.44 2.52 16.69
C PRO A 210 -11.93 2.32 16.82
N LEU A 211 -11.17 2.87 15.88
CA LEU A 211 -9.73 2.70 15.83
C LEU A 211 -9.05 3.90 16.50
N ASN A 212 -8.19 3.64 17.47
CA ASN A 212 -7.19 4.60 17.88
C ASN A 212 -5.97 4.40 16.99
N ILE A 213 -5.54 5.48 16.34
CA ILE A 213 -4.43 5.43 15.38
C ILE A 213 -3.40 6.50 15.70
N VAL A 214 -2.18 6.26 15.23
CA VAL A 214 -1.07 7.20 15.32
C VAL A 214 -0.40 7.33 13.96
N LEU A 215 -0.09 8.56 13.56
CA LEU A 215 0.66 8.82 12.34
C LEU A 215 2.12 8.41 12.59
N ASP A 216 2.53 7.28 12.01
CA ASP A 216 3.89 6.75 12.17
C ASP A 216 4.88 7.58 11.36
N ARG A 217 4.53 7.87 10.10
CA ARG A 217 5.37 8.70 9.25
C ARG A 217 4.62 9.29 8.05
N VAL A 218 5.16 10.37 7.51
CA VAL A 218 4.83 10.91 6.19
C VAL A 218 5.82 10.37 5.17
N VAL A 219 5.34 9.99 3.99
CA VAL A 219 6.14 9.49 2.87
C VAL A 219 5.76 10.22 1.59
N LEU A 220 6.76 10.56 0.77
CA LEU A 220 6.55 10.97 -0.62
C LEU A 220 6.87 9.78 -1.53
N THR A 221 5.88 9.32 -2.29
CA THR A 221 6.08 8.24 -3.27
C THR A 221 6.72 8.76 -4.55
N SER A 222 7.34 7.88 -5.33
CA SER A 222 7.89 8.19 -6.66
C SER A 222 6.83 8.67 -7.68
N THR A 223 5.55 8.42 -7.41
CA THR A 223 4.40 8.92 -8.20
C THR A 223 3.87 10.27 -7.72
N GLY A 224 4.59 10.92 -6.78
CA GLY A 224 4.29 12.28 -6.31
C GLY A 224 3.23 12.35 -5.23
N VAL A 225 2.74 11.23 -4.70
CA VAL A 225 1.75 11.26 -3.61
C VAL A 225 2.45 11.43 -2.27
N LEU A 226 2.04 12.46 -1.53
CA LEU A 226 2.40 12.68 -0.14
C LEU A 226 1.37 11.97 0.76
N LEU A 227 1.82 10.92 1.43
CA LEU A 227 0.99 10.00 2.22
C LEU A 227 1.30 10.12 3.71
N GLY A 228 0.25 10.17 4.54
CA GLY A 228 0.36 9.81 5.95
C GLY A 228 0.21 8.31 6.11
N CYS A 229 1.20 7.67 6.73
CA CYS A 229 1.23 6.23 7.01
C CYS A 229 0.94 6.00 8.50
N TRP A 230 -0.13 5.27 8.79
CA TRP A 230 -0.67 5.18 10.15
C TRP A 230 -0.49 3.79 10.75
N GLN A 231 -0.32 3.75 12.06
CA GLN A 231 -0.40 2.53 12.86
C GLN A 231 -1.66 2.54 13.72
N VAL A 232 -2.14 1.34 14.01
CA VAL A 232 -3.31 1.12 14.89
C VAL A 232 -2.79 0.82 16.28
N THR A 233 -3.19 1.62 17.26
CA THR A 233 -2.82 1.42 18.67
C THR A 233 -3.90 0.63 19.44
N SER A 234 -5.15 0.73 19.02
CA SER A 234 -6.24 -0.14 19.49
C SER A 234 -7.45 -0.11 18.54
N GLY A 235 -8.39 -1.04 18.71
CA GLY A 235 -9.60 -1.14 17.89
C GLY A 235 -9.51 -2.27 16.86
N THR A 236 -10.38 -2.28 15.85
CA THR A 236 -10.36 -3.34 14.83
C THR A 236 -9.33 -3.03 13.74
N ASP A 237 -8.36 -3.93 13.55
CA ASP A 237 -7.28 -3.75 12.57
C ASP A 237 -7.81 -3.75 11.10
N PRO A 238 -7.21 -2.96 10.19
CA PRO A 238 -7.56 -2.92 8.77
C PRO A 238 -7.63 -4.29 8.09
N THR A 239 -6.75 -5.24 8.46
CA THR A 239 -6.80 -6.62 7.94
C THR A 239 -8.13 -7.29 8.26
N THR A 240 -8.61 -7.12 9.50
CA THR A 240 -9.88 -7.68 9.98
C THR A 240 -11.07 -6.94 9.36
N ILE A 241 -11.01 -5.61 9.23
CA ILE A 241 -12.05 -4.82 8.57
C ILE A 241 -12.24 -5.30 7.13
N ARG A 242 -11.14 -5.43 6.37
CA ARG A 242 -11.16 -5.91 4.98
C ARG A 242 -11.69 -7.33 4.86
N ALA A 243 -11.29 -8.23 5.76
CA ALA A 243 -11.81 -9.61 5.79
C ALA A 243 -13.33 -9.65 6.03
N LYS A 244 -13.83 -8.86 6.99
CA LYS A 244 -15.27 -8.76 7.28
C LYS A 244 -16.05 -8.17 6.10
N LEU A 245 -15.52 -7.13 5.46
CA LEU A 245 -16.12 -6.54 4.26
C LEU A 245 -16.15 -7.52 3.08
N ARG A 246 -15.07 -8.28 2.87
CA ARG A 246 -15.01 -9.34 1.86
C ARG A 246 -16.09 -10.39 2.06
N ALA A 247 -16.32 -10.81 3.30
CA ALA A 247 -17.37 -11.77 3.64
C ALA A 247 -18.77 -11.17 3.43
N ALA A 248 -18.96 -9.88 3.71
CA ALA A 248 -20.24 -9.20 3.56
C ALA A 248 -20.59 -8.80 2.11
N LEU A 249 -19.59 -8.69 1.23
CA LEU A 249 -19.72 -8.20 -0.15
C LEU A 249 -19.20 -9.22 -1.16
N PRO A 250 -19.92 -10.33 -1.39
CA PRO A 250 -19.42 -11.48 -2.15
C PRO A 250 -19.20 -11.21 -3.64
N ARG A 251 -19.83 -10.17 -4.21
CA ARG A 251 -19.69 -9.79 -5.63
C ARG A 251 -18.49 -8.87 -5.91
N ALA A 252 -17.78 -8.45 -4.86
CA ALA A 252 -16.64 -7.56 -5.01
C ALA A 252 -15.53 -8.21 -5.86
N PRO A 253 -14.74 -7.41 -6.61
CA PRO A 253 -13.61 -7.92 -7.37
C PRO A 253 -12.65 -8.76 -6.51
N GLU A 254 -12.20 -9.89 -7.06
CA GLU A 254 -11.34 -10.83 -6.33
C GLU A 254 -10.03 -10.17 -5.89
N LYS A 255 -9.41 -9.42 -6.80
CA LYS A 255 -8.20 -8.67 -6.56
C LYS A 255 -8.55 -7.28 -6.06
N GLN A 256 -8.12 -6.97 -4.84
CA GLN A 256 -8.22 -5.63 -4.28
C GLN A 256 -6.97 -4.80 -4.64
N LEU A 257 -7.11 -3.47 -4.62
CA LEU A 257 -6.08 -2.53 -5.07
C LEU A 257 -4.91 -2.35 -4.10
N TYR A 258 -5.05 -2.83 -2.86
CA TYR A 258 -4.14 -2.51 -1.77
C TYR A 258 -3.80 -3.76 -0.94
N ASP A 259 -2.61 -3.74 -0.33
CA ASP A 259 -2.24 -4.75 0.67
C ASP A 259 -3.22 -4.74 1.85
N ALA A 260 -3.56 -5.92 2.36
CA ALA A 260 -4.56 -6.07 3.43
C ALA A 260 -4.18 -5.35 4.73
N ALA A 261 -2.89 -5.10 5.00
CA ALA A 261 -2.45 -4.45 6.22
C ALA A 261 -2.45 -2.91 6.13
N ILE A 262 -2.33 -2.33 4.93
CA ILE A 262 -2.03 -0.90 4.75
C ILE A 262 -3.09 0.02 5.39
N LEU A 263 -2.65 1.12 6.00
CA LEU A 263 -3.51 2.19 6.51
C LEU A 263 -2.88 3.55 6.21
N HIS A 264 -3.32 4.18 5.12
CA HIS A 264 -2.76 5.46 4.69
C HIS A 264 -3.84 6.48 4.37
N THR A 265 -3.46 7.75 4.42
CA THR A 265 -4.25 8.88 3.95
C THR A 265 -3.43 9.70 2.98
N SER A 266 -3.99 10.04 1.83
CA SER A 266 -3.35 10.95 0.88
C SER A 266 -3.53 12.40 1.33
N PHE A 267 -2.44 13.13 1.52
CA PHE A 267 -2.47 14.54 1.94
C PHE A 267 -2.41 15.49 0.75
N ALA A 268 -1.54 15.20 -0.19
CA ALA A 268 -1.34 15.99 -1.39
C ALA A 268 -0.73 15.15 -2.52
N ARG A 269 -0.77 15.68 -3.73
CA ARG A 269 -0.06 15.15 -4.88
C ARG A 269 0.76 16.24 -5.54
N LEU A 270 2.07 16.03 -5.60
CA LEU A 270 3.02 16.85 -6.34
C LEU A 270 2.89 16.52 -7.82
N LEU A 271 2.76 17.56 -8.65
CA LEU A 271 2.51 17.42 -10.08
C LEU A 271 3.57 18.16 -10.92
N GLY A 272 4.45 18.94 -10.29
CA GLY A 272 5.52 19.66 -10.95
C GLY A 272 6.75 19.82 -10.07
N GLN A 273 7.76 20.47 -10.65
CA GLN A 273 9.02 20.73 -9.97
C GLN A 273 8.85 21.78 -8.86
N PRO A 274 9.65 21.70 -7.78
CA PRO A 274 9.75 22.80 -6.83
C PRO A 274 10.31 24.05 -7.51
N LYS A 275 10.08 25.22 -6.92
CA LYS A 275 10.64 26.51 -7.37
C LYS A 275 12.15 26.43 -7.56
N ALA A 276 12.67 27.10 -8.59
CA ALA A 276 14.10 27.22 -8.83
C ALA A 276 14.85 27.77 -7.60
N SER A 277 14.30 28.81 -6.95
CA SER A 277 14.87 29.38 -5.72
C SER A 277 14.92 28.42 -4.54
N ALA A 278 14.09 27.38 -4.54
CA ALA A 278 14.13 26.32 -3.53
C ALA A 278 15.20 25.27 -3.84
N MET A 279 15.67 25.17 -5.09
CA MET A 279 16.67 24.21 -5.54
C MET A 279 18.10 24.74 -5.43
N ASP A 280 18.29 26.06 -5.39
CA ASP A 280 19.61 26.72 -5.30
C ASP A 280 20.41 26.30 -4.06
N SER A 281 19.73 25.91 -2.96
CA SER A 281 20.37 25.46 -1.72
C SER A 281 20.76 23.97 -1.68
N HIS A 282 20.31 23.16 -2.65
CA HIS A 282 20.50 21.68 -2.62
C HIS A 282 21.44 21.16 -3.71
N ASN A 283 22.33 21.99 -4.26
CA ASN A 283 23.23 21.59 -5.37
C ASN A 283 22.49 20.92 -6.55
N SER A 284 21.22 21.28 -6.75
CA SER A 284 20.30 20.65 -7.72
C SER A 284 19.97 19.16 -7.49
N ASP A 285 20.29 18.57 -6.33
CA ASP A 285 19.81 17.23 -5.96
C ASP A 285 18.35 17.30 -5.49
N LEU A 286 17.47 16.95 -6.43
CA LEU A 286 16.04 16.96 -6.24
C LEU A 286 15.56 15.88 -5.25
N VAL A 287 16.21 14.72 -5.21
CA VAL A 287 15.82 13.63 -4.29
C VAL A 287 16.18 14.03 -2.87
N GLN A 288 17.36 14.62 -2.67
CA GLN A 288 17.75 15.16 -1.37
C GLN A 288 16.76 16.24 -0.88
N PHE A 289 16.37 17.17 -1.74
CA PHE A 289 15.35 18.19 -1.40
C PHE A 289 14.05 17.56 -0.88
N PHE A 290 13.54 16.53 -1.56
CA PHE A 290 12.33 15.85 -1.14
C PHE A 290 12.50 15.11 0.21
N HIS A 291 13.64 14.49 0.45
CA HIS A 291 13.94 13.87 1.74
C HIS A 291 13.92 14.89 2.87
N GLU A 292 14.52 16.07 2.67
CA GLU A 292 14.53 17.14 3.67
C GLU A 292 13.14 17.73 3.91
N LEU A 293 12.31 17.84 2.86
CA LEU A 293 10.90 18.23 2.99
C LEU A 293 10.10 17.21 3.81
N VAL A 294 10.23 15.92 3.49
CA VAL A 294 9.56 14.82 4.20
C VAL A 294 10.05 14.71 5.64
N ALA A 295 11.34 14.89 5.89
CA ALA A 295 11.91 14.89 7.25
C ALA A 295 11.29 16.01 8.10
N ARG A 296 11.16 17.22 7.56
CA ARG A 296 10.50 18.34 8.25
C ARG A 296 9.03 18.06 8.54
N LEU A 297 8.28 17.52 7.57
CA LEU A 297 6.89 17.10 7.78
C LEU A 297 6.78 16.06 8.90
N ASN A 298 7.70 15.09 8.94
CA ASN A 298 7.73 14.08 9.99
C ASN A 298 8.06 14.66 11.37
N MET A 299 8.93 15.68 11.47
CA MET A 299 9.19 16.35 12.75
C MET A 299 7.92 17.00 13.34
N GLU A 300 7.04 17.52 12.49
CA GLU A 300 5.80 18.21 12.91
C GLU A 300 4.62 17.24 13.12
N LEU A 301 4.48 16.22 12.27
CA LEU A 301 3.26 15.41 12.20
C LEU A 301 3.39 14.02 12.83
N ARG A 302 4.62 13.48 12.97
CA ARG A 302 4.80 12.14 13.53
C ARG A 302 4.27 12.08 14.96
N GLY A 303 3.55 11.01 15.29
CA GLY A 303 2.93 10.84 16.60
C GLY A 303 1.57 11.51 16.73
N PHE A 304 1.06 12.19 15.69
CA PHE A 304 -0.31 12.72 15.68
C PHE A 304 -1.30 11.57 15.90
N ARG A 305 -2.19 11.73 16.89
CA ARG A 305 -3.17 10.71 17.27
C ARG A 305 -4.55 11.10 16.75
N ALA A 306 -5.31 10.10 16.32
CA ALA A 306 -6.68 10.28 15.88
C ALA A 306 -7.55 9.10 16.29
N VAL A 307 -8.85 9.35 16.38
CA VAL A 307 -9.87 8.32 16.55
C VAL A 307 -10.69 8.25 15.26
N VAL A 308 -10.80 7.05 14.71
CA VAL A 308 -11.61 6.77 13.52
C VAL A 308 -12.85 5.99 13.96
N SER A 309 -14.01 6.63 13.86
CA SER A 309 -15.29 6.08 14.34
C SER A 309 -16.31 5.86 13.23
N GLU A 310 -15.98 6.14 11.97
CA GLU A 310 -16.92 6.04 10.85
C GLU A 310 -16.38 5.19 9.71
N LEU A 311 -17.24 4.28 9.23
CA LEU A 311 -17.09 3.57 7.96
C LEU A 311 -18.09 4.13 6.96
N TRP A 312 -17.59 4.60 5.82
CA TRP A 312 -18.40 5.14 4.75
C TRP A 312 -18.53 4.12 3.63
N TYR A 313 -19.75 3.99 3.12
CA TYR A 313 -20.03 3.35 1.85
C TYR A 313 -20.27 4.45 0.82
N VAL A 314 -19.43 4.49 -0.21
CA VAL A 314 -19.35 5.60 -1.17
C VAL A 314 -19.62 5.06 -2.57
N GLU A 315 -20.59 5.66 -3.24
CA GLU A 315 -20.78 5.54 -4.68
C GLU A 315 -20.09 6.72 -5.35
N GLU A 316 -19.02 6.47 -6.08
CA GLU A 316 -18.28 7.47 -6.86
C GLU A 316 -18.82 7.49 -8.29
N TYR A 317 -19.48 8.59 -8.66
CA TYR A 317 -20.05 8.80 -10.00
C TYR A 317 -19.01 9.37 -10.98
N ASP A 318 -17.93 9.93 -10.46
CA ASP A 318 -16.75 10.30 -11.22
C ASP A 318 -15.56 9.43 -10.79
N VAL A 319 -14.67 9.10 -11.72
CA VAL A 319 -13.46 8.32 -11.45
C VAL A 319 -12.61 9.04 -10.41
N LEU A 320 -12.28 8.35 -9.30
CA LEU A 320 -11.55 8.90 -8.17
C LEU A 320 -12.23 10.09 -7.47
N ALA A 321 -13.57 10.13 -7.43
CA ALA A 321 -14.33 11.22 -6.82
C ALA A 321 -13.86 11.59 -5.40
N LEU A 322 -13.53 10.61 -4.56
CA LEU A 322 -13.00 10.84 -3.21
C LEU A 322 -11.67 11.60 -3.23
N ALA A 323 -10.81 11.36 -4.23
CA ALA A 323 -9.50 12.00 -4.34
C ALA A 323 -9.55 13.35 -5.09
N LEU A 324 -10.53 13.52 -5.97
CA LEU A 324 -10.59 14.62 -6.95
C LEU A 324 -11.75 15.61 -6.71
N ASN A 325 -12.46 15.50 -5.58
CA ASN A 325 -13.69 16.26 -5.31
C ASN A 325 -14.78 16.04 -6.37
N GLY A 326 -14.89 14.80 -6.87
CA GLY A 326 -15.91 14.42 -7.84
C GLY A 326 -17.28 14.21 -7.21
N ARG A 327 -18.26 13.93 -8.07
CA ARG A 327 -19.63 13.60 -7.66
C ARG A 327 -19.66 12.23 -7.00
N MET A 328 -20.33 12.17 -5.85
CA MET A 328 -20.47 10.94 -5.09
C MET A 328 -21.74 10.97 -4.24
N LYS A 329 -22.19 9.78 -3.83
CA LYS A 329 -23.21 9.59 -2.79
C LYS A 329 -22.59 8.82 -1.64
N VAL A 330 -22.71 9.36 -0.44
CA VAL A 330 -22.05 8.84 0.77
C VAL A 330 -23.11 8.38 1.76
N ARG A 331 -23.01 7.13 2.19
CA ARG A 331 -23.73 6.59 3.34
C ARG A 331 -22.73 6.38 4.47
N ARG A 332 -22.99 6.99 5.63
CA ARG A 332 -22.07 7.01 6.78
C ARG A 332 -22.58 6.07 7.86
N PHE A 333 -21.72 5.20 8.37
CA PHE A 333 -22.06 4.28 9.43
C PHE A 333 -21.08 4.39 10.58
N GLN A 334 -21.61 4.57 11.79
CA GLN A 334 -20.78 4.57 12.99
C GLN A 334 -20.24 3.16 13.23
N LEU A 335 -18.97 3.11 13.63
CA LEU A 335 -18.34 1.94 14.18
C LEU A 335 -18.84 1.75 15.61
N GLY A 336 -19.13 0.52 15.98
CA GLY A 336 -19.55 0.21 17.33
C GLY A 336 -19.51 -1.28 17.55
N CYS A 337 -18.48 -1.76 18.22
CA CYS A 337 -18.50 -3.09 18.80
C CYS A 337 -19.11 -2.98 20.20
N LEU A 338 -19.97 -3.93 20.57
CA LEU A 338 -20.41 -4.03 21.96
C LEU A 338 -19.19 -4.38 22.80
N THR A 339 -18.87 -3.53 23.79
CA THR A 339 -18.01 -3.94 24.90
C THR A 339 -18.79 -4.97 25.69
N ASN A 340 -18.57 -6.26 25.41
CA ASN A 340 -19.02 -7.33 26.30
C ASN A 340 -18.20 -7.31 27.59
#